data_AF-A0A950H7K1-F1
#
_entry.id   AF-A0A950H7K1-F1
#
_cell.length_a   1.000
_cell.length_b   1.000
_cell.length_c   1.000
_cell.angle_alpha   90.00
_cell.angle_beta   90.00
_cell.angle_gamma   90.00
#
_symmetry.space_group_name_H-M   'P 1'
#
loop_
_entity.id
_entity.type
_entity.pdbx_description
1 polymer ?
#
loop_
_entity_poly.entity_id
_entity_poly.type
_entity_poly.pdbx_seq_one_letter_code
_entity_poly.pdbx_strand_id
1 'polypeptide(L)' 'MAYEERNVGAHPMAVRDLVCKYGSRTTPTMVIDEEVITGFDPVRLDQIFAD' A
#
# COMPACT_ATOMS: atom_id res chain seq x y z
N MET A 1 11.00 -5.93 10.74
CA MET A 1 10.43 -5.00 9.74
C MET A 1 9.60 -3.96 10.46
N ALA A 2 9.83 -2.68 10.17
CA ALA A 2 8.95 -1.61 10.62
C ALA A 2 7.90 -1.37 9.53
N TYR A 3 6.64 -1.17 9.92
CA TYR A 3 5.57 -0.80 9.00
C TYR A 3 4.75 0.36 9.60
N GLU A 4 4.08 1.11 8.75
CA GLU A 4 3.15 2.16 9.15
C GLU A 4 1.77 1.86 8.54
N GLU A 5 0.73 1.90 9.37
CA GLU A 5 -0.65 1.85 8.89
C GLU A 5 -1.22 3.27 8.79
N ARG A 6 -1.78 3.61 7.63
CA ARG A 6 -2.42 4.90 7.40
C ARG A 6 -3.87 4.71 6.99
N ASN A 7 -4.77 4.81 7.96
CA ASN A 7 -6.20 4.63 7.74
C ASN A 7 -6.80 5.85 7.00
N VAL A 8 -7.30 5.61 5.78
CA VAL A 8 -7.89 6.65 4.92
C VAL A 8 -9.19 7.27 5.47
N GLY A 9 -9.91 6.56 6.35
CA GLY A 9 -11.09 7.07 7.05
C GLY A 9 -10.76 7.98 8.23
N ALA A 10 -9.59 7.80 8.85
CA ALA A 10 -9.13 8.60 9.99
C ALA A 10 -8.19 9.75 9.57
N HIS A 11 -7.48 9.61 8.45
CA HIS A 11 -6.47 10.55 7.99
C HIS A 11 -6.75 11.02 6.55
N PRO A 12 -7.34 12.22 6.36
CA PRO A 12 -7.63 12.76 5.03
C PRO A 12 -6.39 12.87 4.13
N MET A 13 -5.22 13.13 4.72
CA MET A 13 -3.95 13.17 4.00
C MET A 13 -3.53 11.79 3.46
N ALA A 14 -3.94 10.69 4.08
CA ALA A 14 -3.69 9.35 3.56
C ALA A 14 -4.47 9.10 2.25
N VAL A 15 -5.67 9.68 2.09
CA VAL A 15 -6.41 9.64 0.82
C VAL A 15 -5.63 10.37 -0.28
N ARG A 16 -5.11 11.57 0.03
CA ARG A 16 -4.31 12.33 -0.92
C ARG A 16 -3.07 11.56 -1.36
N ASP A 17 -2.35 10.95 -0.43
CA ASP A 17 -1.16 10.18 -0.75
C ASP A 17 -1.53 8.92 -1.55
N LEU A 18 -2.58 8.20 -1.17
CA LEU A 18 -3.08 7.04 -1.91
C LEU A 18 -3.31 7.36 -3.40
N VAL A 19 -4.00 8.47 -3.68
CA VAL A 19 -4.39 8.85 -5.05
C VAL A 19 -3.26 9.56 -5.80
N CYS A 20 -2.64 10.57 -5.19
CA CYS A 20 -1.70 11.45 -5.89
C CYS A 20 -0.26 10.92 -5.88
N LYS A 21 0.16 10.25 -4.80
CA LYS A 21 1.53 9.72 -4.68
C LYS A 21 1.61 8.29 -5.21
N TYR A 22 0.65 7.44 -4.86
CA TYR A 22 0.70 6.01 -5.20
C TYR A 22 -0.21 5.62 -6.38
N GLY A 23 -1.01 6.56 -6.91
CA GLY A 23 -1.86 6.30 -8.08
C GLY A 23 -2.99 5.30 -7.85
N SER A 24 -3.25 4.91 -6.60
CA SER A 24 -4.26 3.94 -6.22
C SER A 24 -5.55 4.62 -5.79
N ARG A 25 -6.68 3.93 -5.94
CA ARG A 25 -8.00 4.38 -5.46
C ARG A 25 -8.71 3.30 -4.64
N THR A 26 -8.01 2.23 -4.30
CA THR A 26 -8.55 1.05 -3.65
C THR A 26 -7.80 0.77 -2.37
N THR A 27 -8.51 0.27 -1.37
CA THR A 27 -7.94 -0.24 -0.13
C THR A 27 -8.21 -1.75 -0.02
N PRO A 28 -7.30 -2.53 0.56
CA PRO A 28 -5.97 -2.13 1.02
C PRO A 28 -5.03 -1.80 -0.16
N THR A 29 -4.09 -0.89 0.05
CA THR A 29 -2.93 -0.68 -0.82
C THR A 29 -1.69 -0.75 0.05
N MET A 30 -0.77 -1.63 -0.30
CA MET A 30 0.52 -1.78 0.37
C MET A 30 1.61 -1.17 -0.49
N VAL A 31 2.57 -0.53 0.16
CA VAL A 31 3.75 0.01 -0.50
C VAL A 31 4.94 -0.67 0.15
N ILE A 32 5.69 -1.44 -0.64
CA ILE A 32 6.90 -2.12 -0.19
C ILE A 32 8.03 -1.59 -1.07
N ASP A 33 9.00 -0.93 -0.46
CA ASP A 33 10.02 -0.15 -1.15
C ASP A 33 9.41 0.85 -2.14
N GLU A 34 9.56 0.63 -3.45
CA GLU A 34 8.98 1.47 -4.51
C GLU A 34 7.78 0.80 -5.21
N GLU A 35 7.41 -0.42 -4.80
CA GLU A 35 6.30 -1.16 -5.39
C GLU A 35 4.96 -0.86 -4.72
N VAL A 36 3.96 -0.56 -5.54
CA VAL A 36 2.57 -0.36 -5.11
C VAL A 36 1.77 -1.62 -5.41
N ILE A 37 1.25 -2.26 -4.37
CA ILE A 37 0.41 -3.45 -4.43
C ILE A 37 -1.00 -3.05 -4.04
N THR A 38 -1.95 -3.23 -4.95
CA THR A 38 -3.36 -2.94 -4.69
C THR A 38 -4.13 -4.22 -4.39
N GLY A 39 -4.96 -4.18 -3.36
CA GLY A 39 -5.65 -5.36 -2.86
C GLY A 39 -4.73 -6.32 -2.08
N PHE A 40 -5.17 -7.57 -1.96
CA PHE A 40 -4.39 -8.65 -1.36
C PHE A 40 -4.03 -9.66 -2.46
N ASP A 41 -2.76 -9.67 -2.85
CA ASP A 41 -2.20 -10.60 -3.85
C ASP A 41 -1.11 -11.45 -3.18
N PRO A 42 -1.43 -12.66 -2.69
CA PRO A 42 -0.49 -13.48 -1.95
C PRO A 42 0.70 -13.93 -2.80
N VAL A 43 0.49 -14.18 -4.10
CA VAL A 43 1.57 -14.60 -5.02
C VAL A 43 2.59 -13.47 -5.18
N ARG A 44 2.12 -12.23 -5.29
CA ARG A 44 3.00 -11.07 -5.40
C ARG A 44 3.74 -10.76 -4.10
N LEU A 45 3.09 -10.98 -2.95
CA LEU A 45 3.76 -10.87 -1.65
C LEU A 45 4.87 -11.92 -1.52
N ASP A 46 4.61 -13.17 -1.92
CA ASP A 46 5.62 -14.23 -1.90
C ASP A 46 6.83 -13.87 -2.77
N GLN A 47 6.63 -13.23 -3.93
CA GLN A 47 7.73 -12.78 -4.79
C GLN A 47 8.58 -11.67 -4.16
N ILE A 48 7.96 -10.76 -3.40
CA ILE A 48 8.64 -9.62 -2.77
C ILE A 48 9.39 -10.06 -1.51
N PHE A 49 8.86 -11.06 -0.79
CA PHE A 49 9.45 -11.58 0.45
C PHE A 49 10.26 -12.87 0.25
N ALA A 50 10.40 -13.37 -0.98
CA ALA A 50 11.28 -14.49 -1.29
C ALA A 50 12.74 -14.02 -1.29
N ASP A 51 13.48 -14.38 -0.25
CA ASP A 51 14.95 -14.28 -0.16
C ASP A 51 15.66 -15.27 -1.12
#